data_AF-A0A7Y6EX63-F1
#
_entry.id   AF-A0A7Y6EX63-F1
#
_cell.length_a   1.000
_cell.length_b   1.000
_cell.length_c   1.000
_cell.angle_alpha   90.00
_cell.angle_beta   90.00
_cell.angle_gamma   90.00
#
_symmetry.space_group_name_H-M   'P 1'
#
loop_
_entity.id
_entity.type
_entity.pdbx_description
1 polymer ?
#
loop_
_entity_poly.entity_id
_entity_poly.type
_entity_poly.pdbx_seq_one_letter_code
_entity_poly.pdbx_strand_id
1 'polypeptide(L)'
;MNTFKFRKQFKRRWRRWKRTAWMTASLVVITILAYSGLSISSHIQRLLTTNFGEAAAVMGPVSVEERSEEEVQTILAKLSSEPDRLTSVVLETHYICGVETERLGKMALPQLKILLQQHPEWDAEVVASDTLQIKEHVDDLSPLCKEQAYISVDGVGNLKLYEGRPAEEKVIRTFFQMDVGSLESSLPEGVLEQLQQGIRVQDKDEYNSVISTFSDYAIDGPHKEELQNGG
;
A
#
# COMPACT_ATOMS: atom_id res chain seq x y z
N MET A 1 -74.77 38.10 -16.85
CA MET A 1 -74.60 36.63 -16.94
C MET A 1 -73.22 36.26 -16.37
N ASN A 2 -73.14 35.20 -15.56
CA ASN A 2 -72.10 34.93 -14.55
C ASN A 2 -70.64 34.75 -15.01
N THR A 3 -69.72 35.62 -14.55
CA THR A 3 -68.25 35.42 -14.68
C THR A 3 -67.52 35.24 -13.35
N PHE A 4 -68.18 35.41 -12.20
CA PHE A 4 -67.53 35.40 -10.89
C PHE A 4 -67.49 34.04 -10.16
N LYS A 5 -68.19 33.01 -10.64
CA LYS A 5 -68.19 31.67 -9.99
C LYS A 5 -67.10 30.71 -10.50
N PHE A 6 -66.48 30.97 -11.66
CA PHE A 6 -65.42 30.11 -12.23
C PHE A 6 -64.05 30.25 -11.55
N ARG A 7 -63.73 31.45 -11.05
CA ARG A 7 -62.42 31.76 -10.44
C ARG A 7 -62.17 31.02 -9.12
N LYS A 8 -63.22 30.61 -8.41
CA LYS A 8 -63.10 29.91 -7.11
C LYS A 8 -62.89 28.40 -7.26
N GLN A 9 -63.38 27.76 -8.32
CA GLN A 9 -63.15 26.32 -8.54
C GLN A 9 -61.75 26.02 -9.09
N PHE A 10 -61.18 26.93 -9.89
CA PHE A 10 -59.84 26.75 -10.46
C PHE A 10 -58.73 26.82 -9.39
N LYS A 11 -58.90 27.65 -8.36
CA LYS A 11 -57.90 27.88 -7.31
C LYS A 11 -57.64 26.66 -6.42
N ARG A 12 -58.60 25.71 -6.31
CA ARG A 12 -58.44 24.48 -5.51
C ARG A 12 -57.76 23.33 -6.27
N ARG A 13 -58.01 23.20 -7.59
CA ARG A 13 -57.29 22.25 -8.46
C ARG A 13 -55.84 22.68 -8.73
N TRP A 14 -55.59 23.99 -8.76
CA TRP A 14 -54.26 24.57 -9.02
C TRP A 14 -53.17 24.13 -8.04
N ARG A 15 -53.49 23.83 -6.77
CA ARG A 15 -52.45 23.40 -5.79
C ARG A 15 -51.95 21.97 -6.05
N ARG A 16 -52.80 21.07 -6.55
CA ARG A 16 -52.41 19.68 -6.89
C ARG A 16 -51.74 19.62 -8.26
N TRP A 17 -52.21 20.44 -9.20
CA TRP A 17 -51.60 20.55 -10.54
C TRP A 17 -50.26 21.28 -10.55
N LYS A 18 -49.94 22.10 -9.53
CA LYS A 18 -48.61 22.71 -9.42
C LYS A 18 -47.49 21.66 -9.34
N ARG A 19 -47.64 20.60 -8.55
CA ARG A 19 -46.57 19.58 -8.42
C ARG A 19 -46.42 18.73 -9.69
N THR A 20 -47.54 18.34 -10.31
CA THR A 20 -47.50 17.58 -11.57
C THR A 20 -47.03 18.45 -12.73
N ALA A 21 -47.41 19.72 -12.78
CA ALA A 21 -46.91 20.67 -13.79
C ALA A 21 -45.42 20.95 -13.63
N TRP A 22 -44.90 21.00 -12.39
CA TRP A 22 -43.46 21.12 -12.14
C TRP A 22 -42.69 19.87 -12.56
N MET A 23 -43.24 18.67 -12.31
CA MET A 23 -42.63 17.40 -12.75
C MET A 23 -42.64 17.25 -14.28
N THR A 24 -43.73 17.62 -14.95
CA THR A 24 -43.78 17.56 -16.42
C THR A 24 -42.92 18.64 -17.05
N ALA A 25 -42.82 19.83 -16.44
CA ALA A 25 -41.93 20.88 -16.91
C ALA A 25 -40.46 20.47 -16.75
N SER A 26 -40.06 19.86 -15.63
CA SER A 26 -38.69 19.38 -15.46
C SER A 26 -38.34 18.25 -16.43
N LEU A 27 -39.27 17.33 -16.68
CA LEU A 27 -39.06 16.24 -17.64
C LEU A 27 -38.89 16.79 -19.06
N VAL A 28 -39.72 17.77 -19.46
CA VAL A 28 -39.62 18.43 -20.76
C VAL A 28 -38.30 19.20 -20.90
N VAL A 29 -37.86 19.90 -19.85
CA VAL A 29 -36.56 20.60 -19.84
C VAL A 29 -35.40 19.60 -19.99
N ILE A 30 -35.43 18.45 -19.31
CA ILE A 30 -34.38 17.42 -19.45
C ILE A 30 -34.38 16.82 -20.86
N THR A 31 -35.55 16.54 -21.43
CA THR A 31 -35.62 16.05 -22.82
C THR A 31 -35.18 17.09 -23.84
N ILE A 32 -35.43 18.38 -23.59
CA ILE A 32 -34.92 19.48 -24.43
C ILE A 32 -33.41 19.60 -24.28
N LEU A 33 -32.85 19.47 -23.06
CA LEU A 33 -31.39 19.49 -22.83
C LEU A 33 -30.67 18.31 -23.50
N ALA A 34 -31.31 17.14 -23.54
CA ALA A 34 -30.79 15.96 -24.24
C ALA A 34 -30.86 16.14 -25.77
N TYR A 35 -31.94 16.71 -26.31
CA TYR A 35 -32.09 16.97 -27.75
C TYR A 35 -31.28 18.16 -28.25
N SER A 36 -31.04 19.16 -27.39
CA SER A 36 -30.24 20.33 -27.74
C SER A 36 -28.75 20.03 -27.79
N GLY A 37 -28.34 18.78 -27.51
CA GLY A 37 -26.96 18.31 -27.58
C GLY A 37 -26.03 19.34 -26.96
N LEU A 38 -26.03 19.44 -25.61
CA LEU A 38 -25.11 20.29 -24.88
C LEU A 38 -23.74 20.14 -25.53
N SER A 39 -23.34 21.17 -26.27
CA SER A 39 -22.05 21.26 -26.89
C SER A 39 -21.08 21.19 -25.74
N ILE A 40 -20.46 20.03 -25.57
CA ILE A 40 -19.37 19.84 -24.63
C ILE A 40 -18.42 20.98 -24.95
N SER A 41 -18.34 21.93 -24.02
CA SER A 41 -17.54 23.14 -24.19
C SER A 41 -16.17 22.71 -24.71
N SER A 42 -15.70 23.38 -25.76
CA SER A 42 -14.43 23.07 -26.43
C SER A 42 -13.23 23.10 -25.46
N HIS A 43 -13.41 23.62 -24.24
CA HIS A 43 -12.47 23.52 -23.13
C HIS A 43 -12.42 22.14 -22.45
N ILE A 44 -13.54 21.42 -22.33
CA ILE A 44 -13.59 20.05 -21.80
C ILE A 44 -13.08 19.07 -22.84
N GLN A 45 -13.42 19.29 -24.12
CA GLN A 45 -12.76 18.54 -25.20
C GLN A 45 -11.26 18.79 -25.17
N ARG A 46 -10.79 20.02 -24.96
CA ARG A 46 -9.36 20.27 -24.78
C ARG A 46 -8.75 19.55 -23.58
N LEU A 47 -9.46 19.33 -22.47
CA LEU A 47 -8.93 18.56 -21.33
C LEU A 47 -8.91 17.05 -21.58
N LEU A 48 -9.81 16.55 -22.44
CA LEU A 48 -9.87 15.13 -22.83
C LEU A 48 -9.02 14.82 -24.07
N THR A 49 -8.72 15.82 -24.89
CA THR A 49 -7.95 15.71 -26.13
C THR A 49 -6.61 16.43 -26.07
N THR A 50 -6.28 17.14 -24.99
CA THR A 50 -4.88 17.44 -24.68
C THR A 50 -4.22 16.08 -24.60
N ASN A 51 -3.27 15.86 -25.49
CA ASN A 51 -2.49 14.65 -25.57
C ASN A 51 -2.05 14.26 -24.15
N PHE A 52 -2.75 13.30 -23.56
CA PHE A 52 -2.28 12.61 -22.37
C PHE A 52 -0.89 12.02 -22.63
N GLY A 53 -0.47 11.86 -23.89
CA GLY A 53 0.89 11.52 -24.28
C GLY A 53 1.98 12.52 -23.89
N GLU A 54 1.69 13.78 -23.58
CA GLU A 54 2.72 14.74 -23.14
C GLU A 54 2.85 14.77 -21.60
N ALA A 55 1.73 14.63 -20.87
CA ALA A 55 1.75 14.39 -19.42
C ALA A 55 2.22 12.96 -19.07
N ALA A 56 1.93 11.97 -19.92
CA ALA A 56 2.46 10.60 -19.89
C ALA A 56 3.82 10.45 -20.59
N ALA A 57 4.39 11.52 -21.14
CA ALA A 57 5.82 11.54 -21.47
C ALA A 57 6.66 11.98 -20.27
N VAL A 58 6.07 12.79 -19.37
CA VAL A 58 6.69 13.17 -18.08
C VAL A 58 6.56 12.05 -17.05
N MET A 59 5.42 11.36 -17.01
CA MET A 59 5.27 10.09 -16.30
C MET A 59 5.64 8.98 -17.28
N GLY A 60 6.88 8.50 -17.25
CA GLY A 60 7.36 7.41 -18.11
C GLY A 60 6.40 6.21 -18.14
N PRO A 61 6.49 5.34 -19.16
CA PRO A 61 5.59 4.20 -19.29
C PRO A 61 5.61 3.42 -17.97
N VAL A 62 4.47 3.40 -17.26
CA VAL A 62 4.25 2.44 -16.20
C VAL A 62 4.23 1.10 -16.92
N SER A 63 5.36 0.40 -16.89
CA SER A 63 5.42 -1.01 -17.19
C SER A 63 4.50 -1.67 -16.18
N VAL A 64 3.27 -1.96 -16.60
CA VAL A 64 2.47 -2.97 -15.91
C VAL A 64 3.29 -4.24 -16.10
N GLU A 65 4.03 -4.62 -15.08
CA GLU A 65 4.69 -5.92 -15.04
C GLU A 65 3.54 -6.92 -15.10
N GLU A 66 3.23 -7.47 -16.25
CA GLU A 66 2.29 -8.58 -16.33
C GLU A 66 3.10 -9.85 -16.16
N ARG A 67 2.82 -10.61 -15.10
CA ARG A 67 3.43 -11.92 -14.92
C ARG A 67 3.02 -12.79 -16.11
N SER A 68 4.01 -13.30 -16.85
CA SER A 68 3.78 -14.13 -18.02
C SER A 68 2.92 -15.35 -17.65
N GLU A 69 1.95 -15.71 -18.50
CA GLU A 69 1.14 -16.90 -18.30
C GLU A 69 2.00 -18.18 -18.20
N GLU A 70 3.16 -18.21 -18.87
CA GLU A 70 4.10 -19.32 -18.83
C GLU A 70 4.74 -19.45 -17.43
N GLU A 71 5.09 -18.32 -16.81
CA GLU A 71 5.67 -18.30 -15.46
C GLU A 71 4.66 -18.82 -14.42
N VAL A 72 3.42 -18.32 -14.46
CA VAL A 72 2.34 -18.81 -13.58
C VAL A 72 2.15 -20.32 -13.76
N GLN A 73 2.13 -20.79 -15.01
CA GLN A 73 1.99 -22.23 -15.29
C GLN A 73 3.15 -23.04 -14.72
N THR A 74 4.39 -22.55 -14.80
CA THR A 74 5.55 -23.27 -14.22
C THR A 74 5.50 -23.38 -12.70
N ILE A 75 5.01 -22.34 -12.01
CA ILE A 75 4.83 -22.33 -10.56
C ILE A 75 3.72 -23.32 -10.18
N LEU A 76 2.57 -23.24 -10.85
CA LEU A 76 1.43 -24.12 -10.58
C LEU A 76 1.69 -25.58 -10.96
N ALA A 77 2.52 -25.85 -11.97
CA ALA A 77 2.89 -27.22 -12.37
C ALA A 77 3.72 -27.95 -11.30
N LYS A 78 4.40 -27.22 -10.40
CA LYS A 78 5.11 -27.79 -9.25
C LYS A 78 4.17 -28.20 -8.12
N LEU A 79 2.94 -27.69 -8.13
CA LEU A 79 1.88 -28.13 -7.22
C LEU A 79 1.29 -29.46 -7.70
N SER A 80 0.62 -30.14 -6.78
CA SER A 80 0.00 -31.44 -7.06
C SER A 80 -0.96 -31.38 -8.25
N SER A 81 -0.87 -32.37 -9.15
CA SER A 81 -1.62 -32.43 -10.42
C SER A 81 -3.12 -32.75 -10.27
N GLU A 82 -3.63 -32.83 -9.03
CA GLU A 82 -5.04 -33.13 -8.76
C GLU A 82 -5.88 -31.84 -8.81
N PRO A 83 -6.89 -31.75 -9.67
CA PRO A 83 -7.64 -30.52 -9.92
C PRO A 83 -8.46 -30.02 -8.71
N ASP A 84 -8.88 -30.95 -7.83
CA ASP A 84 -9.69 -30.64 -6.64
C ASP A 84 -8.86 -30.48 -5.36
N ARG A 85 -7.53 -30.62 -5.44
CA ARG A 85 -6.66 -30.49 -4.27
C ARG A 85 -6.50 -29.02 -3.90
N LEU A 86 -6.77 -28.72 -2.63
CA LEU A 86 -6.62 -27.37 -2.09
C LEU A 86 -5.18 -27.16 -1.59
N THR A 87 -4.57 -26.09 -2.06
CA THR A 87 -3.21 -25.66 -1.68
C THR A 87 -3.30 -24.61 -0.58
N SER A 88 -2.56 -24.79 0.50
CA SER A 88 -2.39 -23.78 1.55
C SER A 88 -1.56 -22.62 1.03
N VAL A 89 -2.02 -21.40 1.22
CA VAL A 89 -1.35 -20.18 0.76
C VAL A 89 -0.89 -19.38 1.97
N VAL A 90 0.39 -19.06 2.00
CA VAL A 90 1.03 -18.23 3.03
C VAL A 90 1.62 -17.02 2.34
N LEU A 91 1.21 -15.83 2.76
CA LEU A 91 1.77 -14.55 2.32
C LEU A 91 2.77 -14.08 3.36
N GLU A 92 3.97 -13.75 2.93
CA GLU A 92 4.97 -13.04 3.70
C GLU A 92 5.13 -11.65 3.14
N THR A 93 4.82 -10.64 3.93
CA THR A 93 5.09 -9.24 3.58
C THR A 93 6.42 -8.85 4.23
N HIS A 94 7.41 -8.61 3.37
CA HIS A 94 8.77 -8.21 3.73
C HIS A 94 8.85 -6.69 3.76
N TYR A 95 8.80 -6.13 4.96
CA TYR A 95 9.04 -4.72 5.23
C TYR A 95 10.53 -4.46 5.49
N ILE A 96 10.95 -3.20 5.41
CA ILE A 96 12.35 -2.84 5.72
C ILE A 96 12.74 -3.19 7.17
N CYS A 97 11.76 -3.18 8.09
CA CYS A 97 11.98 -3.47 9.51
C CYS A 97 11.88 -4.96 9.87
N GLY A 98 11.16 -5.77 9.09
CA GLY A 98 10.87 -7.17 9.45
C GLY A 98 9.87 -7.84 8.50
N VAL A 99 9.48 -9.07 8.82
CA VAL A 99 8.58 -9.89 8.00
C VAL A 99 7.30 -10.17 8.76
N GLU A 100 6.16 -9.95 8.12
CA GLU A 100 4.84 -10.33 8.64
C GLU A 100 4.31 -11.53 7.84
N THR A 101 3.76 -12.53 8.52
CA THR A 101 3.25 -13.76 7.88
C THR A 101 1.74 -13.87 8.06
N GLU A 102 1.01 -13.90 6.95
CA GLU A 102 -0.42 -14.13 6.92
C GLU A 102 -0.77 -15.47 6.24
N ARG A 103 -1.74 -16.19 6.81
CA ARG A 103 -2.29 -17.39 6.18
C ARG A 103 -3.56 -17.04 5.41
N LEU A 104 -3.47 -16.96 4.09
CA LEU A 104 -4.60 -16.66 3.20
C LEU A 104 -5.60 -17.82 3.08
N GLY A 105 -5.33 -18.96 3.71
CA GLY A 105 -6.19 -20.13 3.74
C GLY A 105 -5.82 -21.14 2.65
N LYS A 106 -6.80 -21.93 2.19
CA LYS A 106 -6.59 -22.95 1.16
C LYS A 106 -7.33 -22.56 -0.12
N MET A 107 -6.66 -22.65 -1.26
CA MET A 107 -7.16 -22.24 -2.58
C MET A 107 -7.00 -23.36 -3.61
N ALA A 108 -7.92 -23.41 -4.57
CA ALA A 108 -7.80 -24.30 -5.73
C ALA A 108 -6.88 -23.68 -6.81
N LEU A 109 -6.35 -24.50 -7.71
CA LEU A 109 -5.45 -24.03 -8.79
C LEU A 109 -6.01 -22.86 -9.62
N PRO A 110 -7.31 -22.81 -10.01
CA PRO A 110 -7.83 -21.66 -10.73
C PRO A 110 -7.81 -20.36 -9.93
N GLN A 111 -8.03 -20.43 -8.62
CA GLN A 111 -7.97 -19.26 -7.73
C GLN A 111 -6.52 -18.77 -7.57
N LEU A 112 -5.56 -19.71 -7.44
CA LEU A 112 -4.14 -19.37 -7.42
C LEU A 112 -3.67 -18.71 -8.71
N LYS A 113 -4.14 -19.19 -9.87
CA LYS A 113 -3.84 -18.55 -11.16
C LYS A 113 -4.28 -17.09 -11.15
N ILE A 114 -5.51 -16.81 -10.72
CA ILE A 114 -6.05 -15.44 -10.65
C ILE A 114 -5.22 -14.59 -9.68
N LEU A 115 -4.91 -15.11 -8.49
CA LEU A 115 -4.13 -14.39 -7.48
C LEU A 115 -2.75 -13.97 -8.01
N LEU A 116 -2.01 -14.91 -8.61
CA LEU A 116 -0.66 -14.64 -9.15
C LEU A 116 -0.66 -13.71 -10.37
N GLN A 117 -1.77 -13.66 -11.11
CA GLN A 117 -1.95 -12.72 -12.23
C GLN A 117 -2.35 -11.32 -11.76
N GLN A 118 -3.05 -11.21 -10.63
CA GLN A 118 -3.44 -9.94 -10.04
C GLN A 118 -2.27 -9.23 -9.34
N HIS A 119 -1.30 -10.01 -8.85
CA HIS A 119 -0.11 -9.54 -8.15
C HIS A 119 1.17 -10.06 -8.81
N PRO A 120 1.51 -9.52 -9.99
CA PRO A 120 2.71 -9.89 -10.72
C PRO A 120 4.01 -9.56 -9.97
N GLU A 121 3.97 -8.54 -9.10
CA GLU A 121 5.08 -8.07 -8.26
C GLU A 121 5.45 -9.03 -7.11
N TRP A 122 4.56 -9.97 -6.76
CA TRP A 122 4.81 -10.91 -5.66
C TRP A 122 5.61 -12.11 -6.11
N ASP A 123 6.66 -12.48 -5.40
CA ASP A 123 7.41 -13.71 -5.66
C ASP A 123 6.64 -14.93 -5.13
N ALA A 124 6.49 -15.97 -5.93
CA ALA A 124 5.76 -17.18 -5.52
C ALA A 124 6.63 -18.43 -5.62
N GLU A 125 6.72 -19.15 -4.50
CA GLU A 125 7.53 -20.35 -4.36
C GLU A 125 6.72 -21.50 -3.78
N VAL A 126 6.86 -22.68 -4.37
CA VAL A 126 6.24 -23.91 -3.87
C VAL A 126 7.16 -24.55 -2.84
N VAL A 127 6.82 -24.41 -1.56
CA VAL A 127 7.59 -24.95 -0.43
C VAL A 127 7.28 -26.42 -0.18
N ALA A 128 6.05 -26.83 -0.47
CA ALA A 128 5.61 -28.23 -0.40
C ALA A 128 4.55 -28.51 -1.49
N SER A 129 4.26 -29.79 -1.75
CA SER A 129 3.32 -30.21 -2.81
C SER A 129 1.90 -29.60 -2.73
N ASP A 130 1.52 -29.05 -1.58
CA ASP A 130 0.26 -28.40 -1.26
C ASP A 130 0.43 -27.10 -0.46
N THR A 131 1.62 -26.50 -0.48
CA THR A 131 1.88 -25.21 0.17
C THR A 131 2.58 -24.27 -0.79
N LEU A 132 1.92 -23.15 -1.08
CA LEU A 132 2.46 -22.03 -1.85
C LEU A 132 2.80 -20.90 -0.88
N GLN A 133 4.07 -20.48 -0.88
CA GLN A 133 4.54 -19.31 -0.18
C GLN A 133 4.64 -18.17 -1.19
N ILE A 134 4.09 -17.02 -0.83
CA ILE A 134 4.09 -15.80 -1.62
C ILE A 134 4.84 -14.76 -0.81
N LYS A 135 5.75 -14.02 -1.44
CA LYS A 135 6.53 -12.95 -0.82
C LYS A 135 6.19 -11.64 -1.52
N GLU A 136 5.73 -10.68 -0.73
CA GLU A 136 5.52 -9.30 -1.14
C GLU A 136 6.63 -8.45 -0.52
N HIS A 137 7.26 -7.60 -1.31
CA HIS A 137 8.25 -6.65 -0.81
C HIS A 137 7.64 -5.27 -0.70
N VAL A 138 7.69 -4.69 0.50
CA VAL A 138 7.19 -3.35 0.77
C VAL A 138 8.36 -2.49 1.24
N ASP A 139 8.71 -1.50 0.44
CA ASP A 139 9.78 -0.55 0.72
C ASP A 139 9.33 0.54 1.72
N ASP A 140 8.82 0.10 2.87
CA ASP A 140 8.33 0.93 3.97
C ASP A 140 8.39 0.14 5.30
N LEU A 141 8.18 0.83 6.41
CA LEU A 141 7.97 0.20 7.72
C LEU A 141 6.60 -0.46 7.79
N SER A 142 6.53 -1.59 8.50
CA SER A 142 5.24 -2.22 8.79
C SER A 142 4.38 -1.31 9.68
N PRO A 143 3.04 -1.43 9.64
CA PRO A 143 2.16 -0.64 10.52
C PRO A 143 2.55 -0.76 11.99
N LEU A 144 2.93 -1.96 12.42
CA LEU A 144 3.44 -2.25 13.76
C LEU A 144 4.71 -1.44 14.06
N CYS A 145 5.67 -1.42 13.13
CA CYS A 145 6.91 -0.67 13.30
C CYS A 145 6.63 0.83 13.43
N LYS A 146 5.76 1.39 12.60
CA LYS A 146 5.40 2.82 12.66
C LYS A 146 4.77 3.19 14.01
N GLU A 147 3.95 2.30 14.57
CA GLU A 147 3.21 2.51 15.82
C GLU A 147 4.00 2.26 17.10
N GLN A 148 5.04 1.42 17.08
CA GLN A 148 5.76 1.07 18.30
C GLN A 148 7.27 0.89 18.21
N ALA A 149 7.93 1.06 17.06
CA ALA A 149 9.34 0.70 16.95
C ALA A 149 10.31 1.70 17.60
N TYR A 150 11.30 1.16 18.32
CA TYR A 150 12.43 1.91 18.87
C TYR A 150 13.76 1.26 18.47
N ILE A 151 14.74 2.07 18.08
CA ILE A 151 16.12 1.62 17.86
C ILE A 151 16.95 1.91 19.12
N SER A 152 17.69 0.92 19.59
CA SER A 152 18.53 1.06 20.77
C SER A 152 19.77 0.17 20.72
N VAL A 153 20.75 0.48 21.57
CA VAL A 153 21.94 -0.32 21.80
C VAL A 153 21.76 -1.19 23.04
N ASP A 154 22.04 -2.49 22.93
CA ASP A 154 22.02 -3.38 24.09
C ASP A 154 23.30 -3.29 24.94
N GLY A 155 23.33 -3.98 26.09
CA GLY A 155 24.47 -3.96 27.01
C GLY A 155 25.78 -4.54 26.45
N VAL A 156 25.76 -5.12 25.25
CA VAL A 156 26.92 -5.70 24.55
C VAL A 156 27.28 -4.90 23.29
N GLY A 157 26.61 -3.77 23.05
CA GLY A 157 26.88 -2.88 21.92
C GLY A 157 26.12 -3.21 20.64
N ASN A 158 25.12 -4.11 20.65
CA ASN A 158 24.35 -4.41 19.44
C ASN A 158 23.28 -3.36 19.20
N LEU A 159 23.27 -2.76 18.02
CA LEU A 159 22.18 -1.93 17.53
C LEU A 159 21.00 -2.84 17.14
N LYS A 160 19.84 -2.62 17.77
CA LYS A 160 18.64 -3.44 17.58
C LYS A 160 17.40 -2.57 17.41
N LEU A 161 16.44 -3.09 16.65
CA LEU A 161 15.08 -2.59 16.56
C LEU A 161 14.19 -3.39 17.52
N TYR A 162 13.43 -2.69 18.34
CA TYR A 162 12.51 -3.25 19.33
C TYR A 162 11.05 -2.92 18.99
N GLU A 163 10.15 -3.84 19.30
CA GLU A 163 8.72 -3.61 19.37
C GLU A 163 8.39 -3.01 20.74
N GLY A 164 8.14 -1.70 20.79
CA GLY A 164 7.99 -0.96 22.03
C GLY A 164 9.34 -0.51 22.60
N ARG A 165 9.33 -0.04 23.84
CA ARG A 165 10.55 0.49 24.46
C ARG A 165 11.59 -0.62 24.66
N PRO A 166 12.90 -0.31 24.63
CA PRO A 166 13.95 -1.33 24.79
C PRO A 166 13.84 -2.18 26.06
N ALA A 167 13.25 -1.64 27.13
CA ALA A 167 13.00 -2.34 28.39
C ALA A 167 12.01 -3.51 28.27
N GLU A 168 11.25 -3.61 27.18
CA GLU A 168 10.29 -4.70 26.92
C GLU A 168 10.94 -5.93 26.26
N GLU A 169 12.22 -5.84 25.85
CA GLU A 169 13.05 -6.91 25.27
C GLU A 169 12.44 -7.65 24.04
N LYS A 170 11.45 -7.06 23.37
CA LYS A 170 10.87 -7.60 22.14
C LYS A 170 11.69 -7.18 20.92
N VAL A 171 12.75 -7.92 20.62
CA VAL A 171 13.62 -7.63 19.48
C VAL A 171 12.92 -8.01 18.18
N ILE A 172 12.75 -7.04 17.27
CA ILE A 172 12.29 -7.25 15.89
C ILE A 172 13.49 -7.65 15.01
N ARG A 173 14.58 -6.88 15.09
CA ARG A 173 15.76 -7.06 14.24
C ARG A 173 17.04 -6.64 14.96
N THR A 174 18.12 -7.36 14.71
CA THR A 174 19.48 -6.95 15.10
C THR A 174 20.23 -6.51 13.85
N PHE A 175 20.91 -5.37 13.90
CA PHE A 175 21.61 -4.78 12.77
C PHE A 175 23.09 -5.14 12.78
N PHE A 176 23.85 -4.53 13.68
CA PHE A 176 25.29 -4.71 13.81
C PHE A 176 25.74 -4.41 15.24
N GLN A 177 26.93 -4.89 15.58
CA GLN A 177 27.60 -4.56 16.83
C GLN A 177 28.45 -3.31 16.64
N MET A 178 28.40 -2.40 17.60
CA MET A 178 29.14 -1.14 17.59
C MET A 178 30.23 -1.14 18.65
N ASP A 179 31.30 -0.38 18.39
CA ASP A 179 32.32 -0.07 19.39
C ASP A 179 31.82 1.04 20.32
N VAL A 180 31.33 0.64 21.50
CA VAL A 180 30.81 1.56 22.51
C VAL A 180 31.87 2.56 23.00
N GLY A 181 33.15 2.16 23.06
CA GLY A 181 34.21 3.09 23.45
C GLY A 181 34.43 4.20 22.40
N SER A 182 34.35 3.85 21.12
CA SER A 182 34.39 4.84 20.03
C SER A 182 33.15 5.73 20.03
N LEU A 183 31.97 5.20 20.35
CA LEU A 183 30.72 5.97 20.48
C LEU A 183 30.81 7.01 21.61
N GLU A 184 31.25 6.60 22.81
CA GLU A 184 31.36 7.47 24.00
C GLU A 184 32.30 8.67 23.77
N SER A 185 33.34 8.47 22.96
CA SER A 185 34.36 9.50 22.70
C SER A 185 34.05 10.40 21.50
N SER A 186 33.25 9.92 20.54
CA SER A 186 33.00 10.63 19.26
C SER A 186 31.63 11.29 19.19
N LEU A 187 30.64 10.79 19.93
CA LEU A 187 29.30 11.35 19.92
C LEU A 187 29.20 12.60 20.79
N PRO A 188 28.32 13.55 20.43
CA PRO A 188 27.93 14.62 21.34
C PRO A 188 27.37 14.07 22.65
N GLU A 189 27.59 14.80 23.74
CA GLU A 189 27.09 14.47 25.08
C GLU A 189 25.57 14.24 25.06
N GLY A 190 25.10 13.14 25.66
CA GLY A 190 23.68 12.78 25.74
C GLY A 190 23.16 11.89 24.60
N VAL A 191 23.88 11.77 23.48
CA VAL A 191 23.38 10.99 22.31
C VAL A 191 23.41 9.49 22.60
N LEU A 192 24.45 8.99 23.26
CA LEU A 192 24.54 7.59 23.64
C LEU A 192 23.44 7.21 24.64
N GLU A 193 23.16 8.08 25.61
CA GLU A 193 22.09 7.90 26.58
C GLU A 193 20.71 7.89 25.89
N GLN A 194 20.50 8.76 24.89
CA GLN A 194 19.28 8.75 24.08
C GLN A 194 19.15 7.45 23.29
N LEU A 195 20.23 6.95 22.71
CA LEU A 195 20.24 5.65 22.02
C LEU A 195 19.91 4.51 22.99
N GLN A 196 20.49 4.50 24.20
CA GLN A 196 20.17 3.51 25.23
C GLN A 196 18.72 3.59 25.71
N GLN A 197 18.14 4.80 25.81
CA GLN A 197 16.72 4.98 26.15
C GLN A 197 15.77 4.54 25.02
N GLY A 198 16.30 4.45 23.79
CA GLY A 198 15.57 4.09 22.59
C GLY A 198 15.14 5.31 21.79
N ILE A 199 15.56 5.36 20.53
CA ILE A 199 15.15 6.36 19.56
C ILE A 199 13.91 5.84 18.85
N ARG A 200 12.81 6.61 18.93
CA ARG A 200 11.58 6.26 18.24
C ARG A 200 11.75 6.44 16.74
N VAL A 201 11.25 5.48 15.95
CA VAL A 201 11.18 5.58 14.49
C VAL A 201 9.73 5.36 14.03
N GLN A 202 9.23 6.24 13.17
CA GLN A 202 7.85 6.25 12.71
C GLN A 202 7.71 6.16 11.19
N ASP A 203 8.79 6.46 10.47
CA ASP A 203 8.86 6.37 9.02
C ASP A 203 10.22 5.84 8.55
N LYS A 204 10.27 5.54 7.26
CA LYS A 204 11.45 5.00 6.58
C LYS A 204 12.67 5.93 6.68
N ASP A 205 12.46 7.24 6.65
CA ASP A 205 13.55 8.22 6.66
C ASP A 205 14.20 8.30 8.04
N GLU A 206 13.41 8.34 9.12
CA GLU A 206 13.89 8.24 10.50
C GLU A 206 14.63 6.92 10.74
N TYR A 207 14.04 5.80 10.28
CA TYR A 207 14.64 4.47 10.38
C TYR A 207 16.03 4.41 9.73
N ASN A 208 16.13 4.84 8.47
CA ASN A 208 17.39 4.84 7.73
C ASN A 208 18.40 5.83 8.32
N SER A 209 17.95 7.01 8.77
CA SER A 209 18.81 8.04 9.33
C SER A 209 19.50 7.56 10.60
N VAL A 210 18.77 6.89 11.50
CA VAL A 210 19.33 6.35 12.75
C VAL A 210 20.37 5.27 12.43
N ILE A 211 20.02 4.29 11.58
CA ILE A 211 20.93 3.20 11.23
C ILE A 211 22.21 3.76 10.57
N SER A 212 22.07 4.68 9.63
CA SER A 212 23.19 5.32 8.93
C SER A 212 24.09 6.08 9.91
N THR A 213 23.51 6.88 10.80
CA THR A 213 24.26 7.66 11.81
C THR A 213 25.16 6.78 12.68
N PHE A 214 24.68 5.58 13.05
CA PHE A 214 25.43 4.68 13.92
C PHE A 214 26.29 3.66 13.17
N SER A 215 26.13 3.55 11.85
CA SER A 215 26.88 2.59 11.02
C SER A 215 28.38 2.88 10.95
N ASP A 216 28.78 4.15 11.11
CA ASP A 216 30.18 4.57 11.19
C ASP A 216 30.94 3.95 12.38
N TYR A 217 30.21 3.49 13.39
CA TYR A 217 30.76 2.88 14.60
C TYR A 217 30.63 1.35 14.62
N ALA A 218 30.15 0.75 13.53
CA ALA A 218 30.05 -0.69 13.42
C ALA A 218 31.44 -1.34 13.49
N ILE A 219 31.57 -2.36 14.34
CA ILE A 219 32.76 -3.20 14.36
C ILE A 219 32.70 -4.07 13.11
N ASP A 220 33.81 -4.14 12.36
CA ASP A 220 33.93 -4.95 11.14
C ASP A 220 33.72 -6.45 11.43
N GLY A 221 32.45 -6.83 11.47
CA GLY A 221 31.94 -8.19 11.44
C GLY A 221 31.24 -8.47 10.11
N PRO A 222 30.82 -9.72 9.86
CA PRO A 222 30.34 -10.19 8.55
C PRO A 222 29.16 -9.41 7.93
N HIS A 223 28.50 -8.52 8.68
CA HIS A 223 27.36 -7.71 8.21
C HIS A 223 27.72 -6.37 7.56
N LYS A 224 29.00 -5.96 7.52
CA LYS A 224 29.38 -4.70 6.84
C LYS A 224 29.15 -4.75 5.32
N GLU A 225 29.13 -5.95 4.72
CA GLU A 225 28.93 -6.16 3.29
C GLU A 225 27.44 -6.12 2.86
N GLU A 226 26.49 -6.44 3.76
CA GLU A 226 25.06 -6.40 3.44
C GLU A 226 24.50 -4.97 3.44
N LEU A 227 25.10 -4.06 4.22
CA LEU A 227 24.68 -2.66 4.28
C LEU A 227 25.19 -1.80 3.11
N GLN A 228 26.22 -2.25 2.37
CA GLN A 228 26.72 -1.55 1.19
C GLN A 228 25.95 -1.87 -0.10
N ASN A 229 25.18 -2.97 -0.12
CA ASN A 229 24.49 -3.46 -1.33
C ASN A 229 22.99 -3.11 -1.38
N GLY A 230 22.48 -2.33 -0.42
CA GLY A 230 21.08 -1.90 -0.35
C GLY A 230 20.83 -0.46 -0.81
N GLY A 231 21.60 0.02 -1.80
CA GLY A 231 21.45 1.36 -2.40
C GLY A 231 20.59 1.35 -3.67
#